data_AF-A0A0G4M928-F1
#
_entry.id   AF-A0A0G4M928-F1
#
_cell.length_a   1.000
_cell.length_b   1.000
_cell.length_c   1.000
_cell.angle_alpha   90.00
_cell.angle_beta   90.00
_cell.angle_gamma   90.00
#
_symmetry.space_group_name_H-M   'P 1'
#
loop_
_entity.id
_entity.type
_entity.pdbx_description
1 polymer ?
#
loop_
_entity_poly.entity_id
_entity_poly.type
_entity_poly.pdbx_seq_one_letter_code
_entity_poly.pdbx_strand_id
1 'polypeptide(L)'
;RVEYADQLRQPQVEVAFEELICYLLDLGAVPNAHGWRLLRNTGLWTPVGCALMQSPDGTHKALTVAPLDNSDGHLSLAVSWSSHWTTRDHTSLPPYWVRLPAPSPEAQTLAPIENSTDTKDSQDIESQVDENHIPPSTPAPKKVSSRTIICKIASQGLIAAQHELDPESPPSSHSDPGPESPLDNLPIDHLRPATTAIWFASAATAYGTSARTLLWSHRIPETLLSFVRRASIPCGVLELISLVDPSATPEWGTLSADDSEARRVELMMRRMREQRGHMEKEARMSVAERQQAIKARMERENLQRLDDFRDKMHADLQRKEARLLEALQSPKWTPAQLAPHALRWLKENSAWGSIFSSVAVPEVPVSWSLKPVLGPLLHTIVLNDELSSRLVAALESWKAWSENGGMRRTDIDALMKDADGDKEAFALASLVAAGIGEATSGDGITGARAGDAVGADMQECLGMWPKIWLG
;
A
#
# COMPACT_ATOMS: atom_id res chain seq x y z
N ARG A 1 -52.35 -13.16 43.00
CA ARG A 1 -51.82 -12.04 43.82
C ARG A 1 -50.33 -12.04 43.59
N VAL A 2 -49.80 -11.01 42.94
CA VAL A 2 -48.35 -10.80 42.86
C VAL A 2 -47.97 -10.21 44.21
N GLU A 3 -47.20 -10.95 45.02
CA GLU A 3 -46.84 -10.50 46.38
C GLU A 3 -45.53 -9.71 46.40
N TYR A 4 -44.72 -9.82 45.34
CA TYR A 4 -43.43 -9.14 45.24
C TYR A 4 -43.24 -8.54 43.84
N ALA A 5 -42.75 -7.31 43.75
CA ALA A 5 -42.50 -6.62 42.49
C ALA A 5 -41.54 -7.40 41.56
N ASP A 6 -40.69 -8.24 42.14
CA ASP A 6 -39.70 -9.05 41.44
C ASP A 6 -40.34 -10.21 40.66
N GLN A 7 -41.57 -10.62 41.02
CA GLN A 7 -42.33 -11.66 40.31
C GLN A 7 -42.99 -11.16 39.01
N LEU A 8 -42.94 -9.85 38.73
CA LEU A 8 -43.43 -9.23 37.49
C LEU A 8 -42.30 -8.82 36.53
N ARG A 9 -41.03 -9.00 36.93
CA ARG A 9 -39.90 -8.64 36.08
C ARG A 9 -39.64 -9.74 35.07
N GLN A 10 -39.43 -9.34 33.83
CA GLN A 10 -38.96 -10.24 32.80
C GLN A 10 -37.56 -10.74 33.22
N PRO A 11 -37.32 -12.07 33.25
CA PRO A 11 -36.02 -12.59 33.63
C PRO A 11 -34.97 -12.11 32.63
N GLN A 12 -33.82 -11.69 33.15
CA GLN A 12 -32.67 -11.38 32.31
C GLN A 12 -32.21 -12.67 31.60
N VAL A 13 -31.82 -12.53 30.35
CA VAL A 13 -31.37 -13.66 29.51
C VAL A 13 -29.86 -13.57 29.34
N GLU A 14 -29.17 -14.70 29.50
CA GLU A 14 -27.75 -14.81 29.16
C GLU A 14 -27.59 -14.80 27.63
N VAL A 15 -26.86 -13.82 27.11
CA VAL A 15 -26.62 -13.66 25.66
C VAL A 15 -25.12 -13.50 25.40
N ALA A 16 -24.65 -14.02 24.26
CA ALA A 16 -23.29 -13.75 23.79
C ALA A 16 -23.15 -12.25 23.47
N PHE A 17 -22.21 -11.58 24.13
CA PHE A 17 -22.10 -10.12 24.02
C PHE A 17 -21.73 -9.70 22.59
N GLU A 18 -20.82 -10.45 21.97
CA GLU A 18 -20.38 -10.22 20.61
C GLU A 18 -21.56 -10.26 19.62
N GLU A 19 -22.41 -11.29 19.71
CA GLU A 19 -23.56 -11.48 18.82
C GLU A 19 -24.58 -10.34 18.96
N LEU A 20 -24.84 -9.87 20.18
CA LEU A 20 -25.70 -8.73 20.43
C LEU A 20 -25.16 -7.46 19.77
N ILE A 21 -23.86 -7.19 19.90
CA ILE A 21 -23.22 -6.03 19.27
C ILE A 21 -23.26 -6.13 17.74
N CYS A 22 -22.99 -7.32 17.18
CA CYS A 22 -23.14 -7.56 15.74
C CYS A 22 -24.54 -7.19 15.27
N TYR A 23 -25.55 -7.73 15.96
CA TYR A 23 -26.94 -7.54 15.61
C TYR A 23 -27.34 -6.07 15.64
N LEU A 24 -26.93 -5.32 16.68
CA LEU A 24 -27.23 -3.89 16.76
C LEU A 24 -26.53 -3.07 15.67
N LEU A 25 -25.27 -3.38 15.36
CA LEU A 25 -24.55 -2.75 14.24
C LEU A 25 -25.20 -3.09 12.89
N ASP A 26 -25.73 -4.30 12.73
CA ASP A 26 -26.50 -4.72 11.56
C ASP A 26 -27.83 -3.99 11.44
N LEU A 27 -28.42 -3.51 12.54
CA LEU A 27 -29.60 -2.63 12.48
C LEU A 27 -29.24 -1.14 12.24
N GLY A 28 -27.96 -0.78 12.37
CA GLY A 28 -27.45 0.59 12.17
C GLY A 28 -27.16 1.35 13.47
N ALA A 29 -27.03 0.66 14.60
CA ALA A 29 -26.58 1.28 15.85
C ALA A 29 -25.16 1.84 15.71
N VAL A 30 -24.87 2.92 16.43
CA VAL A 30 -23.56 3.58 16.41
C VAL A 30 -22.87 3.41 17.77
N PRO A 31 -21.62 2.90 17.83
CA PRO A 31 -20.88 2.78 19.08
C PRO A 31 -20.63 4.13 19.77
N ASN A 32 -20.85 4.20 21.09
CA ASN A 32 -20.55 5.38 21.90
C ASN A 32 -19.12 5.28 22.47
N ALA A 33 -18.20 6.09 21.92
CA ALA A 33 -16.79 6.10 22.32
C ALA A 33 -16.56 6.27 23.83
N HIS A 34 -17.33 7.14 24.47
CA HIS A 34 -17.18 7.41 25.89
C HIS A 34 -17.65 6.24 26.74
N GLY A 35 -18.78 5.64 26.38
CA GLY A 35 -19.34 4.49 27.10
C GLY A 35 -18.45 3.26 27.06
N TRP A 36 -17.93 2.91 25.88
CA TRP A 36 -17.01 1.78 25.74
C TRP A 36 -15.72 1.98 26.53
N ARG A 37 -15.13 3.18 26.50
CA ARG A 37 -13.96 3.51 27.30
C ARG A 37 -14.22 3.40 28.80
N LEU A 38 -15.40 3.86 29.24
CA LEU A 38 -15.79 3.80 30.64
C LEU A 38 -16.00 2.36 31.10
N LEU A 39 -16.68 1.55 30.28
CA LEU A 39 -16.87 0.11 30.53
C LEU A 39 -15.54 -0.61 30.66
N ARG A 40 -14.61 -0.33 29.74
CA ARG A 40 -13.28 -0.91 29.77
C ARG A 40 -12.52 -0.59 31.05
N ASN A 41 -12.56 0.68 31.47
CA ASN A 41 -11.76 1.15 32.62
C ASN A 41 -12.38 0.79 33.99
N THR A 42 -13.71 0.66 34.07
CA THR A 42 -14.43 0.51 35.36
C THR A 42 -15.17 -0.82 35.51
N GLY A 43 -15.32 -1.60 34.43
CA GLY A 43 -15.97 -2.90 34.45
C GLY A 43 -17.40 -2.83 35.02
N LEU A 44 -17.71 -3.68 36.00
CA LEU A 44 -19.02 -3.73 36.66
C LEU A 44 -19.38 -2.42 37.40
N TRP A 45 -18.41 -1.55 37.68
CA TRP A 45 -18.66 -0.25 38.33
C TRP A 45 -19.11 0.84 37.35
N THR A 46 -19.31 0.49 36.08
CA THR A 46 -19.81 1.43 35.09
C THR A 46 -21.19 1.94 35.52
N PRO A 47 -21.44 3.26 35.51
CA PRO A 47 -22.71 3.81 35.96
C PRO A 47 -23.91 3.27 35.17
N VAL A 48 -24.98 2.93 35.88
CA VAL A 48 -26.26 2.54 35.27
C VAL A 48 -26.75 3.64 34.32
N GLY A 49 -27.24 3.24 33.15
CA GLY A 49 -27.69 4.14 32.10
C GLY A 49 -26.56 4.72 31.24
N CYS A 50 -25.30 4.32 31.46
CA CYS A 50 -24.21 4.61 30.55
C CYS A 50 -24.51 4.00 29.17
N ALA A 51 -24.42 4.80 28.10
CA ALA A 51 -24.74 4.37 26.75
C ALA A 51 -23.52 3.71 26.09
N LEU A 52 -23.67 2.47 25.65
CA LEU A 52 -22.66 1.74 24.86
C LEU A 52 -22.94 1.87 23.35
N MET A 53 -24.21 1.85 22.97
CA MET A 53 -24.66 2.04 21.59
C MET A 53 -25.71 3.13 21.52
N GLN A 54 -25.72 3.88 20.43
CA GLN A 54 -26.70 4.92 20.12
C GLN A 54 -27.54 4.52 18.90
N SER A 55 -28.69 5.15 18.75
CA SER A 55 -29.49 5.11 17.53
C SER A 55 -28.69 5.63 16.32
N PRO A 56 -29.10 5.35 15.07
CA PRO A 56 -28.36 5.75 13.86
C PRO A 56 -28.17 7.26 13.71
N ASP A 57 -29.05 8.06 14.29
CA ASP A 57 -28.99 9.52 14.35
C ASP A 57 -28.12 10.04 15.53
N GLY A 58 -27.63 9.15 16.40
CA GLY A 58 -26.75 9.45 17.53
C GLY A 58 -27.45 10.07 18.74
N THR A 59 -28.78 10.22 18.73
CA THR A 59 -29.52 10.99 19.74
C THR A 59 -30.02 10.12 20.89
N HIS A 60 -30.50 8.92 20.60
CA HIS A 60 -31.10 8.01 21.57
C HIS A 60 -30.12 6.92 21.98
N LYS A 61 -30.29 6.39 23.20
CA LYS A 61 -29.47 5.29 23.73
C LYS A 61 -30.08 3.96 23.29
N ALA A 62 -29.35 3.20 22.48
CA ALA A 62 -29.80 1.91 21.97
C ALA A 62 -29.43 0.75 22.91
N LEU A 63 -28.24 0.80 23.53
CA LEU A 63 -27.74 -0.17 24.48
C LEU A 63 -27.14 0.56 25.68
N THR A 64 -27.55 0.19 26.89
CA THR A 64 -27.08 0.83 28.13
C THR A 64 -26.70 -0.18 29.19
N VAL A 65 -25.86 0.21 30.14
CA VAL A 65 -25.59 -0.58 31.35
C VAL A 65 -26.83 -0.57 32.25
N ALA A 66 -27.35 -1.76 32.56
CA ALA A 66 -28.51 -1.93 33.42
C ALA A 66 -28.10 -2.06 34.90
N PRO A 67 -29.05 -1.90 35.85
CA PRO A 67 -28.79 -2.21 37.26
C PRO A 67 -28.30 -3.65 37.42
N LEU A 68 -27.36 -3.86 38.34
CA LEU A 68 -26.78 -5.17 38.66
C LEU A 68 -27.71 -6.06 39.51
N ASP A 69 -28.92 -5.59 39.83
CA ASP A 69 -29.88 -6.29 40.66
C ASP A 69 -30.18 -7.67 40.05
N ASN A 70 -29.60 -8.73 40.62
CA ASN A 70 -29.66 -10.14 40.20
C ASN A 70 -28.68 -10.59 39.10
N SER A 71 -27.60 -9.86 38.86
CA SER A 71 -26.64 -10.18 37.79
C SER A 71 -25.51 -11.15 38.19
N ASP A 72 -25.43 -11.63 39.45
CA ASP A 72 -24.43 -12.60 39.94
C ASP A 72 -22.97 -12.33 39.51
N GLY A 73 -22.60 -11.05 39.34
CA GLY A 73 -21.25 -10.64 38.90
C GLY A 73 -21.06 -10.60 37.37
N HIS A 74 -22.12 -10.80 36.59
CA HIS A 74 -22.14 -10.56 35.16
C HIS A 74 -22.47 -9.10 34.83
N LEU A 75 -21.99 -8.64 33.67
CA LEU A 75 -22.40 -7.34 33.13
C LEU A 75 -23.86 -7.41 32.69
N SER A 76 -24.70 -6.57 33.29
CA SER A 76 -26.13 -6.43 32.93
C SER A 76 -26.34 -5.27 31.97
N LEU A 77 -27.06 -5.51 30.88
CA LEU A 77 -27.34 -4.55 29.81
C LEU A 77 -28.83 -4.45 29.54
N ALA A 78 -29.28 -3.26 29.13
CA ALA A 78 -30.65 -3.00 28.68
C ALA A 78 -30.65 -2.48 27.25
N VAL A 79 -31.48 -3.07 26.40
CA VAL A 79 -31.69 -2.64 25.01
C VAL A 79 -32.96 -1.82 24.92
N SER A 80 -32.85 -0.64 24.31
CA SER A 80 -34.00 0.17 23.91
C SER A 80 -33.88 0.38 22.40
N TRP A 81 -34.63 -0.39 21.60
CA TRP A 81 -34.60 -0.26 20.15
C TRP A 81 -35.96 0.15 19.60
N SER A 82 -35.97 1.08 18.65
CA SER A 82 -37.19 1.45 17.93
C SER A 82 -37.17 0.91 16.50
N SER A 83 -38.32 0.44 16.01
CA SER A 83 -38.43 -0.16 14.67
C SER A 83 -38.00 0.78 13.55
N HIS A 84 -38.24 2.09 13.70
CA HIS A 84 -37.86 3.13 12.73
C HIS A 84 -36.36 3.45 12.71
N TRP A 85 -35.56 2.90 13.64
CA TRP A 85 -34.10 3.03 13.63
C TRP A 85 -33.41 2.00 12.73
N THR A 86 -34.16 1.02 12.22
CA THR A 86 -33.59 0.03 11.31
C THR A 86 -33.30 0.71 9.98
N THR A 87 -32.04 1.08 9.77
CA THR A 87 -31.58 1.88 8.60
C THR A 87 -30.84 1.05 7.58
N ARG A 88 -30.42 -0.16 7.95
CA ARG A 88 -29.69 -1.09 7.11
C ARG A 88 -30.64 -2.16 6.60
N ASP A 89 -30.46 -2.53 5.34
CA ASP A 89 -31.29 -3.50 4.62
C ASP A 89 -30.43 -4.68 4.12
N HIS A 90 -31.03 -5.58 3.34
CA HIS A 90 -30.34 -6.72 2.75
C HIS A 90 -29.17 -6.35 1.80
N THR A 91 -29.10 -5.09 1.36
CA THR A 91 -27.97 -4.58 0.56
C THR A 91 -26.83 -4.04 1.43
N SER A 92 -27.03 -3.94 2.74
CA SER A 92 -26.02 -3.52 3.70
C SER A 92 -25.18 -4.70 4.14
N LEU A 93 -23.86 -4.62 3.92
CA LEU A 93 -22.94 -5.65 4.35
C LEU A 93 -22.85 -5.75 5.88
N PRO A 94 -22.73 -6.93 6.50
CA PRO A 94 -22.52 -6.97 7.95
C PRO A 94 -21.22 -6.24 8.36
N PRO A 95 -21.06 -5.79 9.63
CA PRO A 95 -19.99 -4.88 10.06
C PRO A 95 -18.56 -5.43 9.88
N TYR A 96 -18.42 -6.72 9.57
CA TYR A 96 -17.15 -7.41 9.32
C TYR A 96 -16.79 -7.53 7.84
N TRP A 97 -17.65 -7.06 6.96
CA TRP A 97 -17.51 -7.25 5.53
C TRP A 97 -17.16 -5.92 4.84
N VAL A 98 -16.27 -6.02 3.87
CA VAL A 98 -15.83 -4.90 3.02
C VAL A 98 -16.15 -5.22 1.56
N ARG A 99 -16.72 -4.26 0.84
CA ARG A 99 -16.85 -4.31 -0.63
C ARG A 99 -15.58 -3.78 -1.28
N LEU A 100 -14.94 -4.58 -2.10
CA LEU A 100 -13.80 -4.20 -2.92
C LEU A 100 -14.28 -4.05 -4.38
N PRO A 101 -14.37 -2.82 -4.91
CA PRO A 101 -14.84 -2.60 -6.27
C PRO A 101 -13.80 -3.13 -7.28
N ALA A 102 -14.29 -3.71 -8.37
CA ALA A 102 -13.43 -4.08 -9.48
C ALA A 102 -12.82 -2.83 -10.15
N PRO A 103 -11.61 -2.94 -10.75
CA PRO A 103 -11.05 -1.87 -11.55
C PRO A 103 -11.93 -1.54 -12.77
N SER A 104 -11.90 -0.27 -13.20
CA SER A 104 -12.70 0.26 -14.32
C SER A 104 -12.60 -0.64 -15.57
N PRO A 105 -13.68 -0.84 -16.35
CA PRO A 105 -13.68 -1.71 -17.52
C PRO A 105 -12.64 -1.33 -18.60
N GLU A 106 -12.27 -0.05 -18.72
CA GLU A 106 -11.17 0.38 -19.61
C GLU A 106 -9.82 -0.24 -19.19
N ALA A 107 -9.64 -0.53 -17.91
CA ALA A 107 -8.45 -1.17 -17.36
C ALA A 107 -8.31 -2.66 -17.74
N GLN A 108 -9.41 -3.30 -18.16
CA GLN A 108 -9.49 -4.73 -18.42
C GLN A 108 -9.02 -5.10 -19.85
N THR A 109 -8.72 -4.10 -20.68
CA THR A 109 -8.21 -4.29 -22.05
C THR A 109 -6.68 -4.20 -22.02
N LEU A 110 -6.00 -5.30 -21.72
CA LEU A 110 -4.56 -5.42 -21.95
C LEU A 110 -4.34 -5.55 -23.46
N ALA A 111 -4.03 -4.44 -24.14
CA ALA A 111 -3.55 -4.48 -25.51
C ALA A 111 -2.07 -4.96 -25.51
N PRO A 112 -1.69 -5.93 -26.35
CA PRO A 112 -0.28 -6.20 -26.63
C PRO A 112 0.32 -4.95 -27.28
N ILE A 113 1.39 -4.40 -26.71
CA ILE A 113 2.19 -3.37 -27.36
C ILE A 113 2.94 -4.07 -28.49
N GLU A 114 2.38 -4.05 -29.70
CA GLU A 114 3.12 -4.36 -30.91
C GLU A 114 4.11 -3.22 -31.17
N ASN A 115 5.39 -3.52 -31.01
CA ASN A 115 6.49 -2.66 -31.43
C ASN A 115 6.39 -2.37 -32.93
N SER A 116 5.83 -1.23 -33.29
CA SER A 116 5.93 -0.68 -34.63
C SER A 116 7.27 0.03 -34.80
N THR A 117 8.26 -0.67 -35.34
CA THR A 117 9.36 -0.03 -36.08
C THR A 117 9.27 -0.44 -37.55
N ASP A 118 8.93 0.53 -38.39
CA ASP A 118 9.05 0.50 -39.85
C ASP A 118 10.50 0.24 -40.28
N THR A 119 10.76 -0.70 -41.19
CA THR A 119 11.25 -0.46 -42.58
C THR A 119 11.66 -1.77 -43.30
N LYS A 120 11.40 -1.78 -44.62
CA LYS A 120 11.82 -2.70 -45.71
C LYS A 120 13.27 -3.22 -45.54
N ASP A 121 13.68 -4.42 -45.98
CA ASP A 121 13.60 -4.99 -47.32
C ASP A 121 14.06 -6.48 -47.36
N SER A 122 13.55 -7.23 -48.32
CA SER A 122 13.91 -8.55 -48.91
C SER A 122 15.19 -9.32 -48.47
N GLN A 123 15.06 -10.61 -48.10
CA GLN A 123 15.53 -11.78 -48.89
C GLN A 123 15.43 -13.12 -48.12
N ASP A 124 15.10 -14.17 -48.89
CA ASP A 124 15.00 -15.58 -48.52
C ASP A 124 16.25 -16.15 -47.83
N ILE A 125 16.06 -17.11 -46.92
CA ILE A 125 16.75 -18.42 -46.87
C ILE A 125 16.06 -19.33 -45.86
N GLU A 126 15.83 -20.56 -46.32
CA GLU A 126 15.27 -21.72 -45.65
C GLU A 126 16.26 -22.37 -44.66
N SER A 127 15.71 -22.91 -43.56
CA SER A 127 16.13 -24.15 -42.84
C SER A 127 16.88 -24.07 -41.49
N GLN A 128 16.38 -24.93 -40.59
CA GLN A 128 17.00 -25.62 -39.43
C GLN A 128 16.80 -25.08 -38.00
N VAL A 129 15.70 -25.55 -37.41
CA VAL A 129 15.53 -26.33 -36.16
C VAL A 129 16.71 -26.44 -35.15
N ASP A 130 16.33 -26.23 -33.88
CA ASP A 130 16.93 -26.58 -32.57
C ASP A 130 18.10 -25.75 -32.02
N GLU A 131 17.83 -24.92 -30.99
CA GLU A 131 18.07 -25.31 -29.58
C GLU A 131 17.56 -24.24 -28.59
N ASN A 132 17.11 -24.71 -27.42
CA ASN A 132 16.41 -24.00 -26.35
C ASN A 132 17.09 -22.72 -25.85
N HIS A 133 16.38 -21.59 -25.94
CA HIS A 133 16.49 -20.50 -24.97
C HIS A 133 15.11 -19.88 -24.74
N ILE A 134 14.45 -20.28 -23.65
CA ILE A 134 13.26 -19.64 -23.12
C ILE A 134 13.74 -18.35 -22.42
N PRO A 135 13.37 -17.15 -22.87
CA PRO A 135 13.58 -15.95 -22.07
C PRO A 135 12.60 -15.94 -20.89
N PRO A 136 12.99 -15.39 -19.72
CA PRO A 136 12.12 -15.36 -18.56
C PRO A 136 10.86 -14.56 -18.90
N SER A 137 9.71 -15.24 -18.82
CA SER A 137 8.41 -14.67 -19.07
C SER A 137 8.04 -13.80 -17.88
N THR A 138 8.06 -12.48 -18.09
CA THR A 138 7.36 -11.56 -17.20
C THR A 138 5.89 -11.95 -17.16
N PRO A 139 5.28 -12.17 -15.99
CA PRO A 139 3.91 -12.68 -15.91
C PRO A 139 2.93 -11.62 -16.41
N ALA A 140 2.23 -11.94 -17.49
CA ALA A 140 1.10 -11.14 -17.95
C ALA A 140 -0.04 -11.19 -16.90
N PRO A 141 -0.75 -10.08 -16.65
CA PRO A 141 -1.83 -10.07 -15.66
C PRO A 141 -2.95 -11.04 -16.07
N LYS A 142 -3.32 -11.95 -15.16
CA LYS A 142 -4.51 -12.79 -15.29
C LYS A 142 -5.74 -11.87 -15.37
N LYS A 143 -6.68 -12.18 -16.28
CA LYS A 143 -7.90 -11.41 -16.56
C LYS A 143 -8.63 -11.08 -15.24
N VAL A 144 -8.62 -9.80 -14.87
CA VAL A 144 -9.21 -9.32 -13.61
C VAL A 144 -10.75 -9.40 -13.72
N SER A 145 -11.38 -10.09 -12.77
CA SER A 145 -12.85 -10.22 -12.73
C SER A 145 -13.50 -8.84 -12.59
N SER A 146 -14.55 -8.57 -13.37
CA SER A 146 -15.31 -7.32 -13.31
C SER A 146 -16.28 -7.26 -12.12
N ARG A 147 -16.40 -8.34 -11.34
CA ARG A 147 -17.33 -8.44 -10.21
C ARG A 147 -16.72 -7.88 -8.94
N THR A 148 -17.53 -7.14 -8.19
CA THR A 148 -17.21 -6.70 -6.82
C THR A 148 -16.90 -7.92 -5.95
N ILE A 149 -15.88 -7.81 -5.10
CA ILE A 149 -15.52 -8.83 -4.13
C ILE A 149 -15.95 -8.35 -2.75
N ILE A 150 -16.59 -9.21 -1.99
CA ILE A 150 -16.93 -8.98 -0.59
C ILE A 150 -15.98 -9.79 0.28
N CYS A 151 -15.29 -9.13 1.20
CA CYS A 151 -14.29 -9.74 2.07
C CYS A 151 -14.72 -9.69 3.54
N LYS A 152 -14.71 -10.83 4.23
CA LYS A 152 -14.93 -10.92 5.68
C LYS A 152 -13.59 -10.82 6.42
N ILE A 153 -13.42 -9.77 7.21
CA ILE A 153 -12.21 -9.49 7.98
C ILE A 153 -12.43 -9.78 9.46
N ALA A 154 -11.45 -10.42 10.10
CA ALA A 154 -11.40 -10.65 11.53
C ALA A 154 -10.04 -10.26 12.13
N SER A 155 -9.91 -10.47 13.44
CA SER A 155 -8.71 -10.10 14.19
C SER A 155 -7.42 -10.70 13.62
N GLN A 156 -7.49 -11.93 13.12
CA GLN A 156 -6.34 -12.65 12.55
C GLN A 156 -6.10 -12.38 11.05
N GLY A 157 -7.01 -11.73 10.35
CA GLY A 157 -6.89 -11.47 8.91
C GLY A 157 -8.18 -11.69 8.12
N LEU A 158 -8.02 -11.95 6.82
CA LEU A 158 -9.11 -12.31 5.91
C LEU A 158 -9.61 -13.74 6.18
N ILE A 159 -10.90 -13.89 6.48
CA ILE A 159 -11.55 -15.18 6.71
C ILE A 159 -12.16 -15.75 5.43
N ALA A 160 -12.82 -14.92 4.64
CA ALA A 160 -13.53 -15.32 3.44
C ALA A 160 -13.57 -14.19 2.42
N ALA A 161 -13.53 -14.53 1.14
CA ALA A 161 -13.79 -13.61 0.03
C ALA A 161 -14.77 -14.26 -0.95
N GLN A 162 -15.74 -13.50 -1.41
CA GLN A 162 -16.80 -13.97 -2.30
C GLN A 162 -17.12 -12.92 -3.35
N HIS A 163 -17.57 -13.33 -4.54
CA HIS A 163 -18.16 -12.38 -5.48
C HIS A 163 -19.54 -11.94 -5.01
N GLU A 164 -19.82 -10.64 -5.12
CA GLU A 164 -21.18 -10.11 -4.90
C GLU A 164 -22.11 -10.67 -5.99
N LEU A 165 -23.23 -11.26 -5.57
CA LEU A 165 -24.24 -11.80 -6.49
C LEU A 165 -25.02 -10.64 -7.11
N ASP A 166 -25.10 -10.60 -8.45
CA ASP A 166 -25.93 -9.62 -9.14
C ASP A 166 -27.41 -9.93 -8.88
N PRO A 167 -28.18 -9.00 -8.26
CA PRO A 167 -29.59 -9.23 -7.93
C PRO A 167 -30.49 -9.37 -9.18
N GLU A 168 -30.01 -9.00 -10.36
CA GLU A 168 -30.74 -9.06 -11.64
C GLU A 168 -30.39 -10.28 -12.51
N SER A 169 -29.49 -11.16 -12.05
CA SER A 169 -29.23 -12.41 -12.78
C SER A 169 -30.42 -13.36 -12.63
N PRO A 170 -31.12 -13.74 -13.72
CA PRO A 170 -32.19 -14.72 -13.61
C PRO A 170 -31.59 -16.03 -13.06
N PRO A 171 -32.29 -16.73 -12.14
CA PRO A 171 -31.87 -18.07 -11.75
C PRO A 171 -31.78 -18.89 -13.04
N SER A 172 -30.58 -19.32 -13.40
CA SER A 172 -30.34 -20.07 -14.62
C SER A 172 -31.30 -21.26 -14.67
N SER A 173 -32.30 -21.17 -15.54
CA SER A 173 -33.17 -22.27 -15.86
C SER A 173 -32.33 -23.39 -16.46
N HIS A 174 -32.51 -24.60 -15.93
CA HIS A 174 -31.85 -25.86 -16.32
C HIS A 174 -30.50 -26.16 -15.67
N SER A 175 -30.50 -26.31 -14.35
CA SER A 175 -29.84 -27.45 -13.69
C SER A 175 -30.53 -27.70 -12.35
N ASP A 176 -30.71 -28.98 -12.02
CA ASP A 176 -31.37 -29.43 -10.77
C ASP A 176 -30.86 -28.67 -9.54
N PRO A 177 -31.73 -28.39 -8.54
CA PRO A 177 -31.29 -27.86 -7.26
C PRO A 177 -30.63 -28.99 -6.47
N GLY A 178 -29.34 -29.23 -6.73
CA GLY A 178 -28.47 -29.89 -5.77
C GLY A 178 -28.37 -29.04 -4.51
N PRO A 179 -28.18 -29.63 -3.31
CA PRO A 179 -28.29 -28.93 -2.02
C PRO A 179 -27.15 -27.93 -1.72
N GLU A 180 -26.32 -27.57 -2.69
CA GLU A 180 -25.19 -26.67 -2.51
C GLU A 180 -24.94 -25.90 -3.82
N SER A 181 -25.69 -24.84 -4.10
CA SER A 181 -25.19 -23.80 -5.00
C SER A 181 -24.00 -23.18 -4.27
N PRO A 182 -22.74 -23.41 -4.67
CA PRO A 182 -21.63 -22.87 -3.93
C PRO A 182 -21.71 -21.35 -4.10
N LEU A 183 -21.79 -20.63 -2.99
CA LEU A 183 -21.30 -19.25 -2.97
C LEU A 183 -19.96 -19.26 -3.73
N ASP A 184 -19.78 -18.36 -4.71
CA ASP A 184 -18.53 -18.21 -5.48
C ASP A 184 -17.40 -17.74 -4.52
N ASN A 185 -16.95 -18.66 -3.67
CA ASN A 185 -15.89 -18.47 -2.70
C ASN A 185 -14.57 -18.40 -3.46
N LEU A 186 -13.84 -17.32 -3.25
CA LEU A 186 -12.53 -17.12 -3.85
C LEU A 186 -11.47 -17.86 -3.01
N PRO A 187 -10.48 -18.51 -3.66
CA PRO A 187 -9.34 -19.06 -2.96
C PRO A 187 -8.51 -17.91 -2.38
N ILE A 188 -8.29 -17.93 -1.08
CA ILE A 188 -7.56 -16.89 -0.32
C ILE A 188 -6.39 -17.47 0.47
N ASP A 189 -5.95 -18.70 0.15
CA ASP A 189 -4.90 -19.39 0.90
C ASP A 189 -3.58 -18.60 0.90
N HIS A 190 -3.29 -17.87 -0.18
CA HIS A 190 -2.12 -16.97 -0.28
C HIS A 190 -2.19 -15.75 0.64
N LEU A 191 -3.39 -15.38 1.10
CA LEU A 191 -3.60 -14.27 2.03
C LEU A 191 -3.62 -14.71 3.50
N ARG A 192 -3.54 -16.02 3.78
CA ARG A 192 -3.50 -16.58 5.13
C ARG A 192 -2.16 -16.51 5.86
N PRO A 193 -0.98 -16.46 5.21
CA PRO A 193 0.29 -16.24 5.92
C PRO A 193 0.20 -15.01 6.81
N ALA A 194 0.69 -15.10 8.04
CA ALA A 194 0.44 -14.09 9.08
C ALA A 194 0.81 -12.66 8.64
N THR A 195 1.94 -12.48 7.95
CA THR A 195 2.38 -11.18 7.44
C THR A 195 1.43 -10.63 6.38
N THR A 196 1.13 -11.41 5.35
CA THR A 196 0.18 -11.05 4.28
C THR A 196 -1.21 -10.75 4.84
N ALA A 197 -1.69 -11.59 5.76
CA ALA A 197 -2.97 -11.44 6.43
C ALA A 197 -3.08 -10.11 7.18
N ILE A 198 -2.03 -9.72 7.92
CA ILE A 198 -1.98 -8.46 8.67
C ILE A 198 -1.97 -7.26 7.72
N TRP A 199 -1.13 -7.26 6.68
CA TRP A 199 -1.08 -6.15 5.71
C TRP A 199 -2.40 -5.98 4.98
N PHE A 200 -2.96 -7.08 4.48
CA PHE A 200 -4.23 -7.07 3.77
C PHE A 200 -5.37 -6.60 4.69
N ALA A 201 -5.51 -7.19 5.88
CA ALA A 201 -6.57 -6.81 6.81
C ALA A 201 -6.42 -5.36 7.30
N SER A 202 -5.19 -4.89 7.52
CA SER A 202 -4.94 -3.49 7.89
C SER A 202 -5.34 -2.53 6.76
N ALA A 203 -4.98 -2.84 5.51
CA ALA A 203 -5.35 -2.05 4.36
C ALA A 203 -6.86 -2.09 4.06
N ALA A 204 -7.50 -3.26 4.18
CA ALA A 204 -8.94 -3.43 4.02
C ALA A 204 -9.72 -2.71 5.12
N THR A 205 -9.21 -2.72 6.35
CA THR A 205 -9.77 -1.95 7.49
C THR A 205 -9.63 -0.46 7.23
N ALA A 206 -8.45 0.02 6.82
CA ALA A 206 -8.24 1.42 6.47
C ALA A 206 -9.17 1.90 5.33
N TYR A 207 -9.41 1.05 4.34
CA TYR A 207 -10.32 1.34 3.23
C TYR A 207 -11.80 1.36 3.69
N GLY A 208 -12.23 0.31 4.40
CA GLY A 208 -13.62 0.08 4.81
C GLY A 208 -14.10 0.94 5.97
N THR A 209 -13.18 1.47 6.79
CA THR A 209 -13.51 2.38 7.88
C THR A 209 -13.92 3.75 7.30
N SER A 210 -15.13 4.18 7.60
CA SER A 210 -15.70 5.48 7.23
C SER A 210 -16.40 6.10 8.44
N ALA A 211 -16.87 7.35 8.33
CA ALA A 211 -17.61 8.01 9.40
C ALA A 211 -18.88 7.24 9.85
N ARG A 212 -19.35 6.25 9.08
CA ARG A 212 -20.54 5.43 9.37
C ARG A 212 -20.28 3.93 9.46
N THR A 213 -19.08 3.46 9.10
CA THR A 213 -18.74 2.03 9.08
C THR A 213 -17.43 1.83 9.82
N LEU A 214 -17.45 0.96 10.83
CA LEU A 214 -16.30 0.67 11.67
C LEU A 214 -16.04 -0.83 11.62
N LEU A 215 -14.91 -1.23 11.02
CA LEU A 215 -14.45 -2.61 11.07
C LEU A 215 -13.83 -2.89 12.44
N TRP A 216 -14.69 -3.12 13.41
CA TRP A 216 -14.28 -3.29 14.80
C TRP A 216 -13.63 -4.65 15.08
N SER A 217 -13.70 -5.61 14.14
CA SER A 217 -13.11 -6.95 14.30
C SER A 217 -11.60 -6.99 14.08
N HIS A 218 -11.01 -6.03 13.39
CA HIS A 218 -9.57 -5.99 13.15
C HIS A 218 -8.97 -4.67 13.60
N ARG A 219 -7.93 -4.77 14.41
CA ARG A 219 -7.16 -3.61 14.88
C ARG A 219 -5.85 -3.55 14.10
N ILE A 220 -5.62 -2.42 13.44
CA ILE A 220 -4.34 -2.17 12.77
C ILE A 220 -3.23 -2.15 13.84
N PRO A 221 -2.21 -3.02 13.74
CA PRO A 221 -1.16 -3.10 14.75
C PRO A 221 -0.40 -1.78 14.93
N GLU A 222 -0.12 -1.37 16.16
CA GLU A 222 0.59 -0.10 16.44
C GLU A 222 1.98 -0.05 15.80
N THR A 223 2.66 -1.20 15.70
CA THR A 223 3.94 -1.31 14.98
C THR A 223 3.81 -0.86 13.53
N LEU A 224 2.70 -1.24 12.87
CA LEU A 224 2.41 -0.87 11.50
C LEU A 224 2.03 0.61 11.41
N LEU A 225 1.21 1.12 12.34
CA LEU A 225 0.86 2.54 12.42
C LEU A 225 2.09 3.45 12.62
N SER A 226 2.99 3.05 13.51
CA SER A 226 4.23 3.78 13.78
C SER A 226 5.14 3.82 12.54
N PHE A 227 5.18 2.72 11.77
CA PHE A 227 5.90 2.63 10.51
C PHE A 227 5.32 3.57 9.45
N VAL A 228 4.02 3.49 9.16
CA VAL A 228 3.42 4.27 8.07
C VAL A 228 3.40 5.77 8.32
N ARG A 229 3.51 6.20 9.58
CA ARG A 229 3.61 7.63 9.95
C ARG A 229 5.03 8.15 9.90
N ARG A 230 6.04 7.28 9.88
CA ARG A 230 7.44 7.66 9.99
C ARG A 230 8.03 8.02 8.62
N ALA A 231 8.70 9.17 8.57
CA ALA A 231 9.55 9.51 7.44
C ALA A 231 10.77 8.57 7.42
N SER A 232 10.85 7.70 6.41
CA SER A 232 11.82 6.61 6.36
C SER A 232 12.58 6.50 5.05
N ILE A 233 12.03 6.97 3.93
CA ILE A 233 12.67 6.87 2.61
C ILE A 233 13.39 8.17 2.27
N PRO A 234 14.70 8.17 2.00
CA PRO A 234 15.42 9.36 1.54
C PRO A 234 14.93 9.81 0.15
N CYS A 235 14.59 11.08 -0.03
CA CYS A 235 14.04 11.60 -1.28
C CYS A 235 15.03 11.52 -2.45
N GLY A 236 16.33 11.64 -2.20
CA GLY A 236 17.35 11.50 -3.23
C GLY A 236 17.44 10.09 -3.80
N VAL A 237 17.11 9.07 -3.00
CA VAL A 237 17.01 7.70 -3.52
C VAL A 237 15.85 7.58 -4.51
N LEU A 238 14.72 8.22 -4.22
CA LEU A 238 13.54 8.23 -5.08
C LEU A 238 13.83 8.89 -6.45
N GLU A 239 14.67 9.93 -6.45
CA GLU A 239 15.19 10.54 -7.68
C GLU A 239 16.12 9.58 -8.44
N LEU A 240 17.06 8.92 -7.74
CA LEU A 240 18.01 7.99 -8.36
C LEU A 240 17.34 6.78 -9.01
N ILE A 241 16.26 6.25 -8.43
CA ILE A 241 15.49 5.15 -9.03
C ILE A 241 14.51 5.62 -10.11
N SER A 242 14.41 6.94 -10.33
CA SER A 242 13.49 7.60 -11.27
C SER A 242 12.02 7.39 -10.95
N LEU A 243 11.67 7.28 -9.66
CA LEU A 243 10.28 7.21 -9.19
C LEU A 243 9.70 8.61 -8.97
N VAL A 244 10.55 9.58 -8.63
CA VAL A 244 10.17 10.98 -8.38
C VAL A 244 11.02 11.89 -9.28
N ASP A 245 10.38 12.93 -9.82
CA ASP A 245 11.06 13.97 -10.61
C ASP A 245 11.96 14.84 -9.71
N PRO A 246 13.19 15.19 -10.14
CA PRO A 246 14.08 16.07 -9.38
C PRO A 246 13.45 17.40 -8.93
N SER A 247 12.54 17.96 -9.73
CA SER A 247 11.85 19.23 -9.43
C SER A 247 10.90 19.15 -8.23
N ALA A 248 10.45 17.94 -7.88
CA ALA A 248 9.56 17.71 -6.75
C ALA A 248 10.32 17.45 -5.43
N THR A 249 11.62 17.20 -5.49
CA THR A 249 12.44 16.94 -4.31
C THR A 249 13.18 18.20 -3.85
N PRO A 250 13.34 18.42 -2.52
CA PRO A 250 14.25 19.44 -2.02
C PRO A 250 15.66 19.20 -2.53
N GLU A 251 16.46 20.26 -2.73
CA GLU A 251 17.87 20.10 -3.08
C GLU A 251 18.60 19.29 -2.00
N TRP A 252 19.24 18.18 -2.40
CA TRP A 252 19.87 17.23 -1.47
C TRP A 252 21.30 16.84 -1.83
N GLY A 253 21.74 17.09 -3.06
CA GLY A 253 23.06 16.69 -3.55
C GLY A 253 23.93 17.87 -3.95
N THR A 254 25.25 17.68 -3.99
CA THR A 254 26.21 18.66 -4.48
C THR A 254 26.24 18.69 -6.02
N LEU A 255 25.07 18.92 -6.63
CA LEU A 255 24.92 19.07 -8.07
C LEU A 255 25.35 20.46 -8.51
N SER A 256 26.65 20.73 -8.50
CA SER A 256 27.18 21.77 -9.39
C SER A 256 27.73 21.09 -10.64
N ALA A 257 26.85 20.91 -11.64
CA ALA A 257 27.22 20.48 -12.99
C ALA A 257 28.34 21.37 -13.58
N ASP A 258 28.37 22.65 -13.17
CA ASP A 258 29.35 23.66 -13.59
C ASP A 258 30.79 23.29 -13.21
N ASP A 259 31.01 22.64 -12.07
CA ASP A 259 32.35 22.33 -11.58
C ASP A 259 33.03 21.24 -12.41
N SER A 260 32.24 20.37 -13.07
CA SER A 260 32.74 19.25 -13.87
C SER A 260 33.07 19.66 -15.31
N GLU A 261 32.22 20.49 -15.92
CA GLU A 261 32.44 20.99 -17.29
C GLU A 261 33.51 22.07 -17.32
N ALA A 262 33.60 22.93 -16.30
CA ALA A 262 34.71 23.88 -16.16
C ALA A 262 36.07 23.17 -16.08
N ARG A 263 36.17 22.09 -15.27
CA ARG A 263 37.39 21.27 -15.19
C ARG A 263 37.71 20.54 -16.49
N ARG A 264 36.70 20.05 -17.23
CA ARG A 264 36.91 19.43 -18.56
C ARG A 264 37.45 20.44 -19.58
N VAL A 265 36.87 21.64 -19.63
CA VAL A 265 37.31 22.70 -20.54
C VAL A 265 38.74 23.14 -20.21
N GLU A 266 39.07 23.28 -18.93
CA GLU A 266 40.44 23.62 -18.49
C GLU A 266 41.47 22.55 -18.89
N LEU A 267 41.15 21.26 -18.67
CA LEU A 267 41.99 20.13 -19.09
C LEU A 267 42.19 20.11 -20.61
N MET A 268 41.14 20.41 -21.39
CA MET A 268 41.22 20.47 -22.85
C MET A 268 42.12 21.63 -23.32
N MET A 269 41.99 22.82 -22.72
CA MET A 269 42.83 23.97 -23.05
C MET A 269 44.30 23.74 -22.70
N ARG A 270 44.57 23.08 -21.56
CA ARG A 270 45.93 22.71 -21.15
C ARG A 270 46.57 21.76 -22.16
N ARG A 271 45.85 20.71 -22.58
CA ARG A 271 46.33 19.75 -23.60
C ARG A 271 46.64 20.43 -24.93
N MET A 272 45.78 21.34 -25.40
CA MET A 272 46.03 22.07 -26.64
C MET A 272 47.33 22.89 -26.59
N ARG A 273 47.64 23.53 -25.46
CA ARG A 273 48.89 24.29 -25.27
C ARG A 273 50.10 23.38 -25.28
N GLU A 274 50.02 22.24 -24.58
CA GLU A 274 51.09 21.23 -24.55
C GLU A 274 51.36 20.68 -25.95
N GLN A 275 50.31 20.32 -26.70
CA GLN A 275 50.41 19.78 -28.07
C GLN A 275 51.04 20.79 -29.05
N ARG A 276 50.65 22.07 -28.94
CA ARG A 276 51.23 23.15 -29.75
C ARG A 276 52.71 23.36 -29.43
N GLY A 277 53.09 23.31 -28.15
CA GLY A 277 54.48 23.39 -27.72
C GLY A 277 55.34 22.22 -28.19
N HIS A 278 54.79 21.01 -28.30
CA HIS A 278 55.48 19.86 -28.88
C HIS A 278 55.69 20.00 -30.39
N MET A 279 54.67 20.45 -31.13
CA MET A 279 54.78 20.69 -32.57
C MET A 279 55.80 21.80 -32.92
N GLU A 280 55.87 22.86 -32.13
CA GLU A 280 56.85 23.94 -32.30
C GLU A 280 58.30 23.46 -32.03
N LYS A 281 58.48 22.56 -31.05
CA LYS A 281 59.79 21.94 -30.77
C LYS A 281 60.20 20.97 -31.89
N GLU A 282 59.28 20.18 -32.41
CA GLU A 282 59.52 19.25 -33.52
C GLU A 282 59.84 19.95 -34.85
N ALA A 283 59.30 21.15 -35.08
CA ALA A 283 59.59 21.95 -36.27
C ALA A 283 61.04 22.49 -36.30
N ARG A 284 61.72 22.55 -35.14
CA ARG A 284 63.10 23.05 -35.02
C ARG A 284 64.16 21.95 -35.09
N MET A 285 63.77 20.68 -35.14
CA MET A 285 64.70 19.53 -35.14
C MET A 285 65.05 19.06 -36.55
N SER A 286 66.18 18.34 -36.69
CA SER A 286 66.59 17.73 -37.95
C SER A 286 65.62 16.62 -38.39
N VAL A 287 65.60 16.27 -39.68
CA VAL A 287 64.60 15.34 -40.26
C VAL A 287 64.63 13.95 -39.62
N ALA A 288 65.81 13.43 -39.27
CA ALA A 288 65.96 12.13 -38.61
C ALA A 288 65.52 12.15 -37.14
N GLU A 289 65.87 13.22 -36.41
CA GLU A 289 65.46 13.41 -35.00
C GLU A 289 63.96 13.67 -34.88
N ARG A 290 63.38 14.38 -35.86
CA ARG A 290 61.94 14.62 -35.94
C ARG A 290 61.14 13.33 -36.08
N GLN A 291 61.60 12.37 -36.87
CA GLN A 291 60.91 11.07 -37.02
C GLN A 291 60.93 10.25 -35.71
N GLN A 292 62.04 10.28 -34.97
CA GLN A 292 62.11 9.62 -33.66
C GLN A 292 61.23 10.32 -32.62
N ALA A 293 61.23 11.66 -32.60
CA ALA A 293 60.40 12.45 -31.69
C ALA A 293 58.89 12.25 -31.94
N ILE A 294 58.47 12.14 -33.21
CA ILE A 294 57.07 11.85 -33.56
C ILE A 294 56.65 10.46 -33.07
N LYS A 295 57.51 9.44 -33.22
CA LYS A 295 57.22 8.09 -32.71
C LYS A 295 57.12 8.07 -31.19
N ALA A 296 58.07 8.69 -30.49
CA ALA A 296 58.04 8.80 -29.04
C ALA A 296 56.83 9.61 -28.52
N ARG A 297 56.40 10.65 -29.24
CA ARG A 297 55.16 11.37 -28.94
C ARG A 297 53.94 10.47 -29.11
N MET A 298 53.85 9.74 -30.22
CA MET A 298 52.73 8.85 -30.51
C MET A 298 52.59 7.75 -29.45
N GLU A 299 53.71 7.16 -29.00
CA GLU A 299 53.74 6.19 -27.90
C GLU A 299 53.29 6.81 -26.57
N ARG A 300 53.77 8.02 -26.23
CA ARG A 300 53.33 8.74 -25.01
C ARG A 300 51.86 9.13 -25.06
N GLU A 301 51.36 9.61 -26.19
CA GLU A 301 49.94 9.96 -26.35
C GLU A 301 49.04 8.72 -26.20
N ASN A 302 49.45 7.55 -26.73
CA ASN A 302 48.70 6.32 -26.55
C ASN A 302 48.66 5.84 -25.09
N LEU A 303 49.79 5.92 -24.37
CA LEU A 303 49.82 5.61 -22.93
C LEU A 303 48.96 6.60 -22.13
N GLN A 304 49.05 7.88 -22.44
CA GLN A 304 48.26 8.93 -21.79
C GLN A 304 46.75 8.74 -22.03
N ARG A 305 46.34 8.30 -23.22
CA ARG A 305 44.93 7.96 -23.51
C ARG A 305 44.42 6.80 -22.66
N LEU A 306 45.27 5.79 -22.40
CA LEU A 306 44.90 4.65 -21.55
C LEU A 306 44.77 5.07 -20.08
N ASP A 307 45.70 5.90 -19.59
CA ASP A 307 45.62 6.44 -18.23
C ASP A 307 44.43 7.39 -18.06
N ASP A 308 44.18 8.28 -19.03
CA ASP A 308 42.98 9.14 -19.06
C ASP A 308 41.68 8.32 -19.00
N PHE A 309 41.63 7.19 -19.72
CA PHE A 309 40.46 6.32 -19.73
C PHE A 309 40.24 5.69 -18.35
N ARG A 310 41.31 5.23 -17.69
CA ARG A 310 41.25 4.69 -16.32
C ARG A 310 40.85 5.76 -15.31
N ASP A 311 41.47 6.93 -15.36
CA ASP A 311 41.18 8.05 -14.46
C ASP A 311 39.72 8.51 -14.61
N LYS A 312 39.23 8.59 -15.85
CA LYS A 312 37.82 8.89 -16.11
C LYS A 312 36.90 7.81 -15.52
N MET A 313 37.21 6.53 -15.72
CA MET A 313 36.46 5.42 -15.12
C MET A 313 36.43 5.51 -13.59
N HIS A 314 37.57 5.78 -12.95
CA HIS A 314 37.66 5.94 -11.49
C HIS A 314 36.89 7.16 -11.00
N ALA A 315 37.02 8.31 -11.66
CA ALA A 315 36.31 9.53 -11.30
C ALA A 315 34.79 9.35 -11.47
N ASP A 316 34.35 8.68 -12.53
CA ASP A 316 32.93 8.42 -12.78
C ASP A 316 32.35 7.45 -11.74
N LEU A 317 33.12 6.43 -11.32
CA LEU A 317 32.75 5.55 -10.19
C LEU A 317 32.65 6.35 -8.89
N GLN A 318 33.67 7.14 -8.54
CA GLN A 318 33.67 7.96 -7.33
C GLN A 318 32.48 8.94 -7.30
N ARG A 319 32.13 9.56 -8.44
CA ARG A 319 30.96 10.44 -8.53
C ARG A 319 29.65 9.68 -8.31
N LYS A 320 29.50 8.50 -8.92
CA LYS A 320 28.31 7.66 -8.70
C LYS A 320 28.19 7.26 -7.23
N GLU A 321 29.31 6.90 -6.60
CA GLU A 321 29.34 6.55 -5.18
C GLU A 321 29.04 7.73 -4.27
N ALA A 322 29.63 8.90 -4.53
CA ALA A 322 29.34 10.12 -3.78
C ALA A 322 27.87 10.51 -3.88
N ARG A 323 27.29 10.46 -5.10
CA ARG A 323 25.86 10.75 -5.31
C ARG A 323 24.95 9.75 -4.58
N LEU A 324 25.32 8.47 -4.54
CA LEU A 324 24.58 7.46 -3.78
C LEU A 324 24.62 7.74 -2.28
N LEU A 325 25.77 8.13 -1.74
CA LEU A 325 25.92 8.47 -0.32
C LEU A 325 25.14 9.74 0.05
N GLU A 326 25.17 10.77 -0.78
CA GLU A 326 24.35 11.98 -0.61
C GLU A 326 22.85 11.64 -0.67
N ALA A 327 22.44 10.78 -1.60
CA ALA A 327 21.05 10.34 -1.72
C ALA A 327 20.57 9.62 -0.45
N LEU A 328 21.41 8.77 0.14
CA LEU A 328 21.10 8.09 1.41
C LEU A 328 20.95 9.05 2.59
N GLN A 329 21.67 10.17 2.57
CA GLN A 329 21.63 11.20 3.61
C GLN A 329 20.57 12.28 3.37
N SER A 330 19.90 12.24 2.22
CA SER A 330 18.86 13.20 1.84
C SER A 330 17.67 13.21 2.83
N PRO A 331 16.87 14.29 2.84
CA PRO A 331 15.66 14.38 3.66
C PRO A 331 14.73 13.18 3.44
N LYS A 332 14.19 12.64 4.53
CA LYS A 332 13.31 11.47 4.48
C LYS A 332 11.86 11.89 4.26
N TRP A 333 11.15 11.13 3.43
CA TRP A 333 9.74 11.29 3.15
C TRP A 333 8.89 10.23 3.85
N THR A 334 7.66 10.63 4.17
CA THR A 334 6.59 9.74 4.63
C THR A 334 5.93 9.03 3.46
N PRO A 335 5.29 7.86 3.67
CA PRO A 335 4.48 7.21 2.65
C PRO A 335 3.44 8.14 2.01
N ALA A 336 2.81 9.01 2.81
CA ALA A 336 1.82 9.98 2.34
C ALA A 336 2.38 10.98 1.33
N GLN A 337 3.63 11.43 1.50
CA GLN A 337 4.31 12.30 0.55
C GLN A 337 4.69 11.56 -0.75
N LEU A 338 5.02 10.28 -0.65
CA LEU A 338 5.43 9.46 -1.79
C LEU A 338 4.26 9.03 -2.68
N ALA A 339 3.11 8.70 -2.09
CA ALA A 339 1.99 8.08 -2.79
C ALA A 339 1.54 8.79 -4.08
N PRO A 340 1.42 10.15 -4.15
CA PRO A 340 1.03 10.82 -5.39
C PRO A 340 2.05 10.62 -6.52
N HIS A 341 3.34 10.58 -6.21
CA HIS A 341 4.39 10.36 -7.19
C HIS A 341 4.44 8.91 -7.65
N ALA A 342 4.32 7.96 -6.71
CA ALA A 342 4.24 6.54 -7.03
C ALA A 342 3.04 6.22 -7.92
N LEU A 343 1.88 6.86 -7.67
CA LEU A 343 0.69 6.68 -8.51
C LEU A 343 0.91 7.21 -9.93
N ARG A 344 1.53 8.39 -10.07
CA ARG A 344 1.87 8.95 -11.39
C ARG A 344 2.81 8.01 -12.14
N TRP A 345 3.87 7.56 -11.48
CA TRP A 345 4.83 6.65 -12.06
C TRP A 345 4.19 5.32 -12.48
N LEU A 346 3.31 4.74 -11.66
CA LEU A 346 2.59 3.50 -11.98
C LEU A 346 1.68 3.64 -13.21
N LYS A 347 1.01 4.79 -13.36
CA LYS A 347 0.17 5.06 -14.54
C LYS A 347 0.97 5.09 -15.84
N GLU A 348 2.21 5.57 -15.78
CA GLU A 348 3.05 5.79 -16.96
C GLU A 348 3.92 4.57 -17.29
N ASN A 349 4.41 3.84 -16.28
CA ASN A 349 5.51 2.88 -16.43
C ASN A 349 5.17 1.45 -16.02
N SER A 350 3.95 1.17 -15.53
CA SER A 350 3.59 -0.14 -14.97
C SER A 350 2.44 -0.81 -15.71
N ALA A 351 2.47 -2.15 -15.76
CA ALA A 351 1.37 -2.96 -16.30
C ALA A 351 0.07 -2.80 -15.49
N TRP A 352 0.17 -2.39 -14.23
CA TRP A 352 -0.94 -2.09 -13.33
C TRP A 352 -1.46 -0.66 -13.45
N GLY A 353 -0.83 0.20 -14.27
CA GLY A 353 -1.26 1.57 -14.49
C GLY A 353 -2.71 1.70 -14.96
N SER A 354 -3.20 0.68 -15.68
CA SER A 354 -4.57 0.61 -16.17
C SER A 354 -5.59 0.57 -15.03
N ILE A 355 -5.30 -0.11 -13.91
CA ILE A 355 -6.19 -0.18 -12.72
C ILE A 355 -6.51 1.22 -12.20
N PHE A 356 -5.56 2.13 -12.32
CA PHE A 356 -5.63 3.49 -11.78
C PHE A 356 -6.02 4.53 -12.82
N SER A 357 -6.32 4.15 -14.07
CA SER A 357 -6.55 5.09 -15.18
C SER A 357 -7.59 6.16 -14.84
N SER A 358 -8.69 5.76 -14.19
CA SER A 358 -9.80 6.63 -13.78
C SER A 358 -9.51 7.54 -12.58
N VAL A 359 -8.42 7.29 -11.84
CA VAL A 359 -8.07 8.08 -10.66
C VAL A 359 -7.25 9.29 -11.10
N ALA A 360 -7.82 10.51 -11.07
CA ALA A 360 -7.02 11.73 -11.27
C ALA A 360 -5.84 11.75 -10.27
N VAL A 361 -4.65 12.26 -10.62
CA VAL A 361 -3.50 12.47 -9.69
C VAL A 361 -3.46 13.96 -9.33
N PRO A 362 -3.29 14.37 -8.06
CA PRO A 362 -3.38 15.78 -7.73
C PRO A 362 -2.07 16.48 -8.11
N GLU A 363 -2.15 17.65 -8.73
CA GLU A 363 -0.98 18.47 -9.07
C GLU A 363 -0.45 19.28 -7.87
N VAL A 364 -1.25 19.40 -6.80
CA VAL A 364 -1.01 20.26 -5.62
C VAL A 364 -1.39 19.49 -4.34
N PRO A 365 -0.73 19.72 -3.18
CA PRO A 365 -1.11 19.12 -1.89
C PRO A 365 -2.43 19.70 -1.37
N VAL A 366 -3.54 19.32 -2.01
CA VAL A 366 -4.89 19.42 -1.47
C VAL A 366 -5.24 18.05 -0.91
N SER A 367 -6.12 17.99 0.10
CA SER A 367 -6.61 16.76 0.73
C SER A 367 -7.12 15.76 -0.30
N TRP A 368 -6.21 14.90 -0.75
CA TRP A 368 -6.44 13.76 -1.61
C TRP A 368 -6.88 12.57 -0.76
N SER A 369 -7.80 11.77 -1.28
CA SER A 369 -8.10 10.47 -0.66
C SER A 369 -7.58 9.31 -1.48
N LEU A 370 -6.89 8.38 -0.81
CA LEU A 370 -6.37 7.14 -1.40
C LEU A 370 -7.44 6.05 -1.51
N LYS A 371 -8.66 6.25 -1.00
CA LYS A 371 -9.73 5.26 -1.08
C LYS A 371 -10.03 4.78 -2.52
N PRO A 372 -10.13 5.65 -3.55
CA PRO A 372 -10.36 5.22 -4.93
C PRO A 372 -9.23 4.37 -5.51
N VAL A 373 -8.03 4.43 -4.93
CA VAL A 373 -6.85 3.65 -5.32
C VAL A 373 -6.81 2.31 -4.57
N LEU A 374 -7.04 2.34 -3.26
CA LEU A 374 -6.94 1.16 -2.40
C LEU A 374 -7.99 0.08 -2.73
N GLY A 375 -9.23 0.47 -3.05
CA GLY A 375 -10.29 -0.51 -3.36
C GLY A 375 -9.94 -1.44 -4.53
N PRO A 376 -9.66 -0.90 -5.72
CA PRO A 376 -9.23 -1.69 -6.88
C PRO A 376 -7.91 -2.45 -6.67
N LEU A 377 -6.97 -1.87 -5.92
CA LEU A 377 -5.71 -2.54 -5.58
C LEU A 377 -5.95 -3.76 -4.69
N LEU A 378 -6.75 -3.63 -3.63
CA LEU A 378 -7.14 -4.73 -2.75
C LEU A 378 -7.91 -5.81 -3.49
N HIS A 379 -8.82 -5.43 -4.40
CA HIS A 379 -9.51 -6.36 -5.29
C HIS A 379 -8.50 -7.21 -6.09
N THR A 380 -7.49 -6.56 -6.68
CA THR A 380 -6.44 -7.22 -7.46
C THR A 380 -5.58 -8.14 -6.59
N ILE A 381 -5.25 -7.74 -5.35
CA ILE A 381 -4.49 -8.56 -4.39
C ILE A 381 -5.23 -9.86 -4.03
N VAL A 382 -6.56 -9.80 -3.91
CA VAL A 382 -7.37 -11.02 -3.66
C VAL A 382 -7.25 -12.01 -4.81
N LEU A 383 -7.21 -11.52 -6.05
CA LEU A 383 -7.19 -12.38 -7.25
C LEU A 383 -5.79 -12.81 -7.69
N ASN A 384 -4.72 -12.13 -7.24
CA ASN A 384 -3.36 -12.36 -7.70
C ASN A 384 -2.39 -12.63 -6.54
N ASP A 385 -2.05 -13.91 -6.38
CA ASP A 385 -1.08 -14.42 -5.40
C ASP A 385 0.32 -13.85 -5.60
N GLU A 386 0.81 -13.81 -6.83
CA GLU A 386 2.15 -13.33 -7.14
C GLU A 386 2.33 -11.84 -6.82
N LEU A 387 1.35 -11.02 -7.18
CA LEU A 387 1.33 -9.61 -6.79
C LEU A 387 1.29 -9.48 -5.27
N SER A 388 0.41 -10.23 -4.61
CA SER A 388 0.28 -10.19 -3.14
C SER A 388 1.61 -10.49 -2.45
N SER A 389 2.28 -11.56 -2.87
CA SER A 389 3.57 -11.99 -2.32
C SER A 389 4.67 -10.94 -2.54
N ARG A 390 4.78 -10.38 -3.75
CA ARG A 390 5.78 -9.32 -4.06
C ARG A 390 5.51 -8.02 -3.29
N LEU A 391 4.25 -7.61 -3.23
CA LEU A 391 3.82 -6.41 -2.50
C LEU A 391 4.15 -6.52 -1.01
N VAL A 392 3.85 -7.66 -0.38
CA VAL A 392 4.15 -7.88 1.03
C VAL A 392 5.66 -7.97 1.26
N ALA A 393 6.42 -8.60 0.36
CA ALA A 393 7.88 -8.60 0.44
C ALA A 393 8.46 -7.18 0.38
N ALA A 394 7.93 -6.32 -0.49
CA ALA A 394 8.34 -4.91 -0.56
C ALA A 394 7.95 -4.13 0.71
N LEU A 395 6.75 -4.33 1.24
CA LEU A 395 6.29 -3.70 2.50
C LEU A 395 7.14 -4.13 3.70
N GLU A 396 7.45 -5.42 3.85
CA GLU A 396 8.30 -5.94 4.92
C GLU A 396 9.74 -5.46 4.79
N SER A 397 10.29 -5.44 3.57
CA SER A 397 11.64 -4.91 3.32
C SER A 397 11.72 -3.44 3.72
N TRP A 398 10.76 -2.62 3.29
CA TRP A 398 10.71 -1.21 3.66
C TRP A 398 10.50 -1.01 5.16
N LYS A 399 9.60 -1.76 5.79
CA LYS A 399 9.44 -1.73 7.24
C LYS A 399 10.75 -2.07 7.95
N ALA A 400 11.47 -3.11 7.52
CA ALA A 400 12.76 -3.49 8.06
C ALA A 400 13.83 -2.40 7.86
N TRP A 401 13.84 -1.66 6.75
CA TRP A 401 14.72 -0.51 6.57
C TRP A 401 14.45 0.56 7.63
N SER A 402 13.18 0.83 7.91
CA SER A 402 12.79 1.85 8.90
C SER A 402 13.20 1.47 10.33
N GLU A 403 13.15 0.19 10.67
CA GLU A 403 13.47 -0.35 12.00
C GLU A 403 14.98 -0.49 12.20
N ASN A 404 15.72 -0.88 11.15
CA ASN A 404 17.16 -1.16 11.22
C ASN A 404 18.07 0.08 10.97
N GLY A 405 17.56 1.29 11.21
CA GLY A 405 18.34 2.53 11.12
C GLY A 405 18.35 3.21 9.75
N GLY A 406 17.63 2.67 8.76
CA GLY A 406 17.47 3.25 7.43
C GLY A 406 17.75 2.25 6.30
N MET A 407 17.53 2.72 5.08
CA MET A 407 17.82 1.99 3.85
C MET A 407 19.33 1.83 3.65
N ARG A 408 19.76 0.66 3.17
CA ARG A 408 21.18 0.34 2.91
C ARG A 408 21.46 0.42 1.41
N ARG A 409 22.76 0.44 1.07
CA ARG A 409 23.22 0.43 -0.34
C ARG A 409 22.70 -0.79 -1.12
N THR A 410 22.68 -1.96 -0.49
CA THR A 410 22.15 -3.19 -1.10
C THR A 410 20.68 -3.08 -1.48
N ASP A 411 19.89 -2.36 -0.68
CA ASP A 411 18.46 -2.18 -0.92
C ASP A 411 18.22 -1.24 -2.12
N ILE A 412 19.06 -0.21 -2.25
CA ILE A 412 19.02 0.71 -3.40
C ILE A 412 19.43 -0.03 -4.67
N ASP A 413 20.52 -0.80 -4.61
CA ASP A 413 21.00 -1.54 -5.77
C ASP A 413 19.97 -2.57 -6.26
N ALA A 414 19.19 -3.17 -5.35
CA ALA A 414 18.06 -4.05 -5.69
C ALA A 414 16.97 -3.28 -6.44
N LEU A 415 16.50 -2.15 -5.89
CA LEU A 415 15.52 -1.30 -6.55
C LEU A 415 16.04 -0.75 -7.89
N MET A 416 17.31 -0.39 -8.01
CA MET A 416 17.87 0.16 -9.26
C MET A 416 17.97 -0.89 -10.38
N LYS A 417 18.32 -2.13 -10.04
CA LYS A 417 18.44 -3.22 -11.01
C LYS A 417 17.09 -3.67 -11.55
N ASP A 418 16.03 -3.51 -10.75
CA ASP A 418 14.64 -3.81 -11.13
C ASP A 418 14.47 -5.19 -11.76
N ALA A 419 15.18 -6.19 -11.22
CA ALA A 419 15.30 -7.52 -11.85
C ALA A 419 13.94 -8.24 -11.94
N ASP A 420 13.06 -8.03 -10.96
CA ASP A 420 11.78 -8.74 -10.79
C ASP A 420 10.56 -7.81 -10.66
N GLY A 421 10.68 -6.55 -11.10
CA GLY A 421 9.65 -5.52 -10.89
C GLY A 421 9.61 -5.01 -9.45
N ASP A 422 10.75 -5.00 -8.76
CA ASP A 422 10.88 -4.51 -7.38
C ASP A 422 10.48 -3.04 -7.26
N LYS A 423 10.75 -2.22 -8.30
CA LYS A 423 10.30 -0.82 -8.32
C LYS A 423 8.78 -0.71 -8.34
N GLU A 424 8.13 -1.56 -9.14
CA GLU A 424 6.68 -1.61 -9.25
C GLU A 424 6.04 -2.08 -7.94
N ALA A 425 6.56 -3.15 -7.34
CA ALA A 425 6.13 -3.64 -6.04
C ALA A 425 6.31 -2.58 -4.94
N PHE A 426 7.43 -1.85 -4.95
CA PHE A 426 7.69 -0.75 -4.02
C PHE A 426 6.73 0.44 -4.22
N ALA A 427 6.44 0.80 -5.47
CA ALA A 427 5.47 1.85 -5.78
C ALA A 427 4.06 1.47 -5.29
N LEU A 428 3.61 0.24 -5.52
CA LEU A 428 2.33 -0.27 -4.99
C LEU A 428 2.33 -0.32 -3.46
N ALA A 429 3.44 -0.73 -2.84
CA ALA A 429 3.61 -0.76 -1.38
C ALA A 429 3.44 0.65 -0.78
N SER A 430 3.93 1.69 -1.45
CA SER A 430 3.75 3.09 -1.02
C SER A 430 2.29 3.53 -1.00
N LEU A 431 1.47 3.07 -1.94
CA LEU A 431 0.03 3.36 -1.96
C LEU A 431 -0.69 2.70 -0.79
N VAL A 432 -0.37 1.43 -0.50
CA VAL A 432 -0.94 0.69 0.64
C VAL A 432 -0.54 1.32 1.97
N ALA A 433 0.76 1.57 2.17
CA ALA A 433 1.28 2.19 3.39
C ALA A 433 0.67 3.58 3.63
N ALA A 434 0.58 4.41 2.58
CA ALA A 434 -0.03 5.72 2.67
C ALA A 434 -1.53 5.66 2.95
N GLY A 435 -2.25 4.70 2.35
CA GLY A 435 -3.69 4.52 2.57
C GLY A 435 -4.02 4.11 4.01
N ILE A 436 -3.19 3.24 4.60
CA ILE A 436 -3.27 2.90 6.03
C ILE A 436 -2.96 4.13 6.90
N GLY A 437 -1.95 4.91 6.51
CA GLY A 437 -1.60 6.17 7.18
C GLY A 437 -2.75 7.19 7.16
N GLU A 438 -3.40 7.40 6.02
CA GLU A 438 -4.49 8.36 5.83
C GLU A 438 -5.69 8.02 6.72
N ALA A 439 -6.13 6.76 6.72
CA ALA A 439 -7.28 6.32 7.50
C ALA A 439 -7.10 6.54 9.01
N THR A 440 -5.85 6.50 9.51
CA THR A 440 -5.56 6.64 10.95
C THR A 440 -5.06 8.03 11.36
N SER A 441 -4.78 8.90 10.39
CA SER A 441 -4.29 10.27 10.62
C SER A 441 -5.41 11.32 10.63
N GLY A 442 -6.65 10.90 10.41
CA GLY A 442 -7.82 11.78 10.41
C GLY A 442 -7.85 12.72 11.62
N ASP A 443 -7.86 14.01 11.33
CA ASP A 443 -8.19 15.07 12.28
C ASP A 443 -9.56 14.74 12.89
N GLY A 444 -9.78 15.06 14.17
CA GLY A 444 -10.92 14.57 14.97
C GLY A 444 -12.34 14.84 14.41
N ILE A 445 -12.43 15.50 13.27
CA ILE A 445 -13.62 15.81 12.48
C ILE A 445 -14.07 14.61 11.60
N THR A 446 -13.16 13.76 11.10
CA THR A 446 -13.53 12.63 10.22
C THR A 446 -13.85 11.33 10.96
N GLY A 447 -13.83 11.34 12.30
CA GLY A 447 -14.28 10.21 13.13
C GLY A 447 -13.40 8.97 13.12
N ALA A 448 -12.37 8.87 12.28
CA ALA A 448 -11.57 7.66 12.13
C ALA A 448 -10.65 7.36 13.33
N ARG A 449 -9.98 8.38 13.91
CA ARG A 449 -9.24 8.21 15.18
C ARG A 449 -10.14 7.86 16.36
N ALA A 450 -11.37 8.38 16.36
CA ALA A 450 -12.36 8.01 17.36
C ALA A 450 -12.79 6.56 17.14
N GLY A 451 -13.03 6.15 15.89
CA GLY A 451 -13.42 4.80 15.50
C GLY A 451 -12.39 3.74 15.87
N ASP A 452 -11.10 3.98 15.63
CA ASP A 452 -10.03 3.05 16.03
C ASP A 452 -9.98 2.87 17.56
N ALA A 453 -10.18 3.95 18.32
CA ALA A 453 -10.23 3.89 19.78
C ALA A 453 -11.49 3.16 20.28
N VAL A 454 -12.66 3.42 19.70
CA VAL A 454 -13.90 2.72 20.10
C VAL A 454 -13.82 1.24 19.76
N GLY A 455 -13.32 0.88 18.57
CA GLY A 455 -13.13 -0.52 18.17
C GLY A 455 -12.20 -1.27 19.12
N ALA A 456 -11.09 -0.64 19.53
CA ALA A 456 -10.18 -1.24 20.52
C ALA A 456 -10.84 -1.41 21.90
N ASP A 457 -11.55 -0.38 22.40
CA ASP A 457 -12.25 -0.45 23.67
C ASP A 457 -13.39 -1.51 23.63
N MET A 458 -14.08 -1.64 22.49
CA MET A 458 -15.09 -2.68 22.23
C MET A 458 -14.49 -4.09 22.28
N GLN A 459 -13.41 -4.35 21.53
CA GLN A 459 -12.76 -5.67 21.49
C GLN A 459 -12.30 -6.12 22.89
N GLU A 460 -11.73 -5.20 23.66
CA GLU A 460 -11.28 -5.50 25.02
C GLU A 460 -12.47 -5.82 25.93
N CYS A 461 -13.54 -5.04 25.87
CA CYS A 461 -14.77 -5.30 26.62
C CYS A 461 -15.43 -6.62 26.25
N LEU A 462 -15.50 -6.95 24.96
CA LEU A 462 -16.06 -8.21 24.46
C LEU A 462 -15.22 -9.43 24.89
N GLY A 463 -13.90 -9.28 24.95
CA GLY A 463 -13.00 -10.30 25.48
C GLY A 463 -13.13 -10.49 27.00
N MET A 464 -13.36 -9.41 27.75
CA MET A 464 -13.60 -9.48 29.20
C MET A 464 -14.97 -10.08 29.54
N TRP A 465 -15.99 -9.80 28.72
CA TRP A 465 -17.38 -10.16 28.97
C TRP A 465 -17.94 -10.98 27.79
N PRO A 466 -17.54 -12.26 27.63
CA PRO A 466 -18.02 -13.08 26.51
C PRO A 466 -19.54 -13.28 26.54
N LYS A 467 -20.11 -13.26 27.75
CA LYS A 467 -21.54 -13.36 27.99
C LYS A 467 -22.01 -12.27 28.94
N ILE A 468 -23.19 -11.75 28.66
CA ILE A 468 -23.85 -10.68 29.42
C ILE A 468 -25.28 -11.06 29.75
N TRP A 469 -25.87 -10.37 30.71
CA TRP A 469 -27.27 -10.51 31.05
C TRP A 469 -28.05 -9.38 30.38
N LEU A 470 -29.00 -9.74 29.52
CA LEU A 470 -29.82 -8.81 28.77
C LEU A 470 -31.20 -8.70 29.42
N GLY A 471 -31.61 -7.48 29.78
CA GLY A 471 -32.89 -7.18 30.43
C GLY A 471 -33.70 -6.09 29.76
#